data_AF-A0A4Q6B1K0-F1
#
_entry.id   AF-A0A4Q6B1K0-F1
#
_cell.length_a   1.000
_cell.length_b   1.000
_cell.length_c   1.000
_cell.angle_alpha   90.00
_cell.angle_beta   90.00
_cell.angle_gamma   90.00
#
_symmetry.space_group_name_H-M   'P 1'
#
loop_
_entity.id
_entity.type
_entity.pdbx_description
1 polymer ?
#
loop_
_entity_poly.entity_id
_entity_poly.type
_entity_poly.pdbx_seq_one_letter_code
_entity_poly.pdbx_strand_id
1 'polypeptide(L)'
;MWNVRIGGAASRAAAASSVEIRNAGTLRFHNVKTVQHEKGHLVAVSRSGEIGVVDAFGRERERYKIPYGAMITAKEHDKVVGGQVVATWDPHTHPVVTEVAGFVKFQDFVDGLTVTTQVDEVTGLSSTVVLDSKQRGGKELKPTIKLTNAKGKDVNFANTEIPAVYTLPTGALINITDGAKVSVGDVIARIPQESSKTRDITGGLPRVADLFEARKPKDQAILAERSGTVSFGKETKGKRRLIITPEEGEKYEELIPKWRQLNVFEGENVERGEVIADGEPNPHDILRLQGVEALANYLVREIQEVYRLQGVKINDKHIEVIIRQMLRKTEVMS
;
A
#
# COMPACT_ATOMS: atom_id res chain seq x y z
N MET A 1 4.28 41.37 -6.19
CA MET A 1 4.93 40.18 -5.59
C MET A 1 4.41 40.07 -4.17
N TRP A 2 3.44 39.19 -3.93
CA TRP A 2 2.86 38.99 -2.59
C TRP A 2 3.43 37.68 -2.03
N ASN A 3 4.38 37.79 -1.11
CA ASN A 3 4.84 36.66 -0.29
C ASN A 3 3.96 36.61 0.96
N VAL A 4 3.28 35.49 1.19
CA VAL A 4 2.58 35.22 2.44
C VAL A 4 3.38 34.16 3.20
N ARG A 5 3.90 34.51 4.38
CA ARG A 5 4.34 33.54 5.39
C ARG A 5 3.11 33.04 6.13
N ILE A 6 2.74 31.78 5.92
CA ILE A 6 1.80 31.09 6.81
C ILE A 6 2.64 30.27 7.80
N GLY A 7 2.91 30.85 8.95
CA GLY A 7 3.14 30.08 10.16
C GLY A 7 1.78 29.62 10.67
N GLY A 8 1.45 28.34 10.51
CA GLY A 8 0.18 27.76 10.93
C GLY A 8 0.41 26.39 11.51
N ALA A 9 0.08 26.23 12.80
CA ALA A 9 0.17 24.97 13.52
C ALA A 9 -0.62 23.87 12.78
N ALA A 10 0.09 22.82 12.37
CA ALA A 10 -0.55 21.63 11.82
C ALA A 10 -1.22 20.87 12.98
N SER A 11 -2.55 21.04 13.11
CA SER A 11 -3.33 20.11 13.93
C SER A 11 -3.32 18.75 13.25
N ARG A 12 -2.78 17.74 13.95
CA ARG A 12 -2.68 16.36 13.45
C ARG A 12 -4.10 15.78 13.45
N ALA A 13 -4.73 15.67 12.29
CA ALA A 13 -5.99 14.92 12.17
C ALA A 13 -5.72 13.47 12.62
N ALA A 14 -6.59 12.94 13.50
CA ALA A 14 -6.50 11.55 13.91
C ALA A 14 -6.58 10.66 12.66
N ALA A 15 -5.60 9.77 12.49
CA ALA A 15 -5.59 8.88 11.35
C ALA A 15 -6.76 7.89 11.48
N ALA A 16 -7.55 7.75 10.41
CA ALA A 16 -8.67 6.82 10.40
C ALA A 16 -8.16 5.38 10.60
N SER A 17 -8.77 4.65 11.53
CA SER A 17 -8.44 3.26 11.88
C SER A 17 -9.60 2.30 11.60
N SER A 18 -10.73 2.80 11.10
CA SER A 18 -11.91 2.00 10.82
C SER A 18 -12.81 2.64 9.77
N VAL A 19 -13.62 1.81 9.09
CA VAL A 19 -14.76 2.25 8.27
C VAL A 19 -16.04 1.99 9.05
N GLU A 20 -16.76 3.06 9.36
CA GLU A 20 -18.10 3.05 9.93
C GLU A 20 -19.11 3.47 8.87
N ILE A 21 -20.08 2.61 8.59
CA ILE A 21 -21.13 2.87 7.61
C ILE A 21 -22.10 3.92 8.13
N ARG A 22 -22.47 4.91 7.31
CA ARG A 22 -23.39 5.97 7.75
C ARG A 22 -24.84 5.67 7.42
N ASN A 23 -25.10 5.07 6.28
CA ASN A 23 -26.44 4.77 5.78
C ASN A 23 -26.66 3.27 5.64
N ALA A 24 -27.87 2.82 5.95
CA ALA A 24 -28.24 1.44 5.69
C ALA A 24 -28.20 1.11 4.19
N GLY A 25 -27.74 -0.09 3.86
CA GLY A 25 -27.60 -0.55 2.48
C GLY A 25 -26.97 -1.93 2.41
N THR A 26 -26.48 -2.27 1.22
CA THR A 26 -25.80 -3.53 0.94
C THR A 26 -24.34 -3.25 0.59
N LEU A 27 -23.41 -4.03 1.14
CA LEU A 27 -21.99 -3.87 0.82
C LEU A 27 -21.67 -4.34 -0.59
N ARG A 28 -20.77 -3.60 -1.24
CA ARG A 28 -20.19 -3.94 -2.54
C ARG A 28 -18.69 -3.76 -2.48
N PHE A 29 -17.93 -4.77 -2.90
CA PHE A 29 -16.48 -4.67 -2.92
C PHE A 29 -16.03 -4.21 -4.31
N HIS A 30 -15.04 -3.34 -4.34
CA HIS A 30 -14.40 -2.84 -5.56
C HIS A 30 -12.91 -3.12 -5.45
N ASN A 31 -12.37 -3.97 -6.34
CA ASN A 31 -10.96 -4.38 -6.36
C ASN A 31 -10.44 -4.89 -5.01
N VAL A 32 -11.34 -5.48 -4.20
CA VAL A 32 -10.96 -6.07 -2.91
C VAL A 32 -10.68 -7.55 -3.10
N LYS A 33 -9.42 -7.94 -2.95
CA LYS A 33 -9.05 -9.34 -2.77
C LYS A 33 -9.03 -9.61 -1.27
N THR A 34 -9.74 -10.65 -0.84
CA THR A 34 -9.81 -11.03 0.58
C THR A 34 -9.38 -12.47 0.76
N VAL A 35 -8.76 -12.74 1.90
CA VAL A 35 -8.54 -14.09 2.39
C VAL A 35 -9.39 -14.33 3.63
N GLN A 36 -9.95 -15.52 3.75
CA GLN A 36 -10.76 -15.90 4.90
C GLN A 36 -9.87 -16.39 6.04
N HIS A 37 -9.91 -15.68 7.16
CA HIS A 37 -9.19 -16.05 8.36
C HIS A 37 -9.97 -17.12 9.16
N GLU A 38 -9.26 -17.99 9.88
CA GLU A 38 -9.85 -19.08 10.69
C GLU A 38 -10.81 -18.57 11.78
N LYS A 39 -10.56 -17.37 12.30
CA LYS A 39 -11.42 -16.66 13.27
C LYS A 39 -12.71 -16.07 12.67
N GLY A 40 -12.99 -16.32 11.39
CA GLY A 40 -14.26 -15.96 10.73
C GLY A 40 -14.35 -14.56 10.13
N HIS A 41 -13.32 -13.72 10.29
CA HIS A 41 -13.21 -12.43 9.59
C HIS A 41 -12.44 -12.56 8.27
N LEU A 42 -12.58 -11.57 7.41
CA LEU A 42 -11.83 -11.44 6.17
C LEU A 42 -10.63 -10.51 6.38
N VAL A 43 -9.53 -10.77 5.69
CA VAL A 43 -8.37 -9.87 5.68
C VAL A 43 -8.15 -9.40 4.24
N ALA A 44 -8.05 -8.09 4.06
CA ALA A 44 -7.77 -7.50 2.75
C ALA A 44 -6.32 -7.79 2.34
N VAL A 45 -6.15 -8.46 1.20
CA VAL A 45 -4.83 -8.71 0.58
C VAL A 45 -4.62 -7.88 -0.69
N SER A 46 -5.53 -6.96 -0.97
CA SER A 46 -5.43 -5.95 -2.04
C SER A 46 -5.07 -4.58 -1.48
N ARG A 47 -4.33 -3.78 -2.27
CA ARG A 47 -3.91 -2.42 -1.89
C ARG A 47 -4.86 -1.32 -2.38
N SER A 48 -5.55 -1.57 -3.50
CA SER A 48 -6.51 -0.64 -4.11
C SER A 48 -7.97 -0.91 -3.74
N GLY A 49 -8.20 -1.77 -2.73
CA GLY A 49 -9.55 -2.17 -2.34
C GLY A 49 -10.41 -1.00 -1.85
N GLU A 50 -11.67 -0.98 -2.27
CA GLU A 50 -12.68 -0.06 -1.78
C GLU A 50 -13.96 -0.82 -1.39
N ILE A 51 -14.58 -0.39 -0.29
CA ILE A 51 -15.89 -0.87 0.16
C ILE A 51 -16.93 0.19 -0.14
N GLY A 52 -17.86 -0.14 -1.02
CA GLY A 52 -19.03 0.67 -1.34
C GLY A 52 -20.27 0.21 -0.57
N VAL A 53 -21.22 1.13 -0.36
CA VAL A 53 -22.57 0.83 0.14
C VAL A 53 -23.57 1.21 -0.94
N VAL A 54 -24.34 0.23 -1.41
CA VAL A 54 -25.42 0.44 -2.37
C VAL A 54 -26.78 0.43 -1.69
N ASP A 55 -27.70 1.26 -2.16
CA ASP A 55 -29.07 1.25 -1.69
C ASP A 55 -29.93 0.18 -2.39
N ALA A 56 -31.20 0.09 -2.00
CA ALA A 56 -32.14 -0.87 -2.57
C ALA A 56 -32.38 -0.71 -4.09
N PHE A 57 -32.02 0.45 -4.66
CA PHE A 57 -32.13 0.74 -6.09
C PHE A 57 -30.81 0.53 -6.84
N GLY A 58 -29.78 0.00 -6.16
CA GLY A 58 -28.46 -0.26 -6.74
C GLY A 58 -27.58 0.98 -6.90
N ARG A 59 -27.97 2.12 -6.32
CA ARG A 59 -27.15 3.35 -6.35
C ARG A 59 -26.14 3.32 -5.22
N GLU A 60 -24.88 3.58 -5.57
CA GLU A 60 -23.81 3.67 -4.58
C GLU A 60 -23.90 5.00 -3.82
N ARG A 61 -24.02 4.91 -2.49
CA ARG A 61 -24.16 6.07 -1.59
C ARG A 61 -22.85 6.44 -0.91
N GLU A 62 -22.05 5.44 -0.60
CA GLU A 62 -20.80 5.57 0.14
C GLU A 62 -19.74 4.73 -0.53
N ARG A 63 -18.49 5.19 -0.47
CA ARG A 63 -17.31 4.49 -0.98
C ARG A 63 -16.13 4.81 -0.08
N TYR A 64 -15.50 3.78 0.46
CA TYR A 64 -14.40 3.89 1.41
C TYR A 64 -13.20 3.10 0.93
N LYS A 65 -12.03 3.73 0.91
CA LYS A 65 -10.76 3.01 0.65
C LYS A 65 -10.38 2.19 1.86
N ILE A 66 -9.92 0.96 1.63
CA ILE A 66 -9.40 0.08 2.68
C ILE A 66 -7.92 -0.24 2.42
N PRO A 67 -7.05 -0.12 3.44
CA PRO A 67 -5.65 -0.47 3.29
C PRO A 67 -5.43 -1.98 3.27
N TYR A 68 -4.26 -2.38 2.79
CA TYR A 68 -3.78 -3.76 2.89
C TYR A 68 -3.72 -4.22 4.35
N GLY A 69 -4.15 -5.46 4.61
CA GLY A 69 -4.25 -6.06 5.93
C GLY A 69 -5.37 -5.51 6.81
N ALA A 70 -6.29 -4.72 6.24
CA ALA A 70 -7.51 -4.35 6.95
C ALA A 70 -8.34 -5.60 7.28
N MET A 71 -8.79 -5.68 8.53
CA MET A 71 -9.71 -6.71 8.98
C MET A 71 -11.13 -6.29 8.64
N ILE A 72 -11.80 -7.07 7.81
CA ILE A 72 -13.17 -6.84 7.36
C ILE A 72 -14.08 -7.84 8.07
N THR A 73 -15.08 -7.33 8.79
CA THR A 73 -16.01 -8.15 9.59
C THR A 73 -17.25 -8.59 8.81
N ALA A 74 -17.57 -7.89 7.72
CA ALA A 74 -18.73 -8.15 6.87
C ALA A 74 -18.32 -8.70 5.50
N LYS A 75 -19.21 -9.47 4.86
CA LYS A 75 -18.97 -10.05 3.53
C LYS A 75 -19.56 -9.17 2.43
N GLU A 76 -19.10 -9.40 1.21
CA GLU A 76 -19.73 -8.78 0.05
C GLU A 76 -21.21 -9.18 -0.03
N HIS A 77 -22.07 -8.22 -0.37
CA HIS A 77 -23.53 -8.34 -0.39
C HIS A 77 -24.24 -8.49 0.96
N ASP A 78 -23.51 -8.37 2.08
CA ASP A 78 -24.16 -8.29 3.40
C ASP A 78 -24.93 -6.97 3.55
N LYS A 79 -26.08 -7.06 4.23
CA LYS A 79 -26.85 -5.88 4.63
C LYS A 79 -26.19 -5.24 5.84
N VAL A 80 -26.01 -3.93 5.76
CA VAL A 80 -25.41 -3.12 6.83
C VAL A 80 -26.34 -2.02 7.27
N VAL A 81 -26.22 -1.64 8.54
CA VAL A 81 -26.95 -0.52 9.13
C VAL A 81 -26.01 0.65 9.38
N GLY A 82 -26.57 1.86 9.46
CA GLY A 82 -25.81 3.03 9.88
C GLY A 82 -25.26 2.85 11.29
N GLY A 83 -24.00 3.23 11.50
CA GLY A 83 -23.24 3.03 12.74
C GLY A 83 -22.44 1.72 12.80
N GLN A 84 -22.57 0.83 11.81
CA GLN A 84 -21.87 -0.45 11.82
C GLN A 84 -20.43 -0.29 11.33
N VAL A 85 -19.46 -0.79 12.11
CA VAL A 85 -18.07 -0.88 11.71
C VAL A 85 -17.86 -2.13 10.86
N VAL A 86 -17.42 -1.94 9.61
CA VAL A 86 -17.25 -3.02 8.63
C VAL A 86 -15.79 -3.39 8.38
N ALA A 87 -14.87 -2.46 8.64
CA ALA A 87 -13.43 -2.71 8.50
C ALA A 87 -12.64 -1.95 9.58
N THR A 88 -11.55 -2.56 10.05
CA THR A 88 -10.63 -1.99 11.06
C THR A 88 -9.18 -2.28 10.71
N TRP A 89 -8.28 -1.35 11.00
CA TRP A 89 -6.83 -1.51 10.81
C TRP A 89 -6.04 -0.64 11.80
N ASP A 90 -4.73 -0.90 11.87
CA ASP A 90 -3.81 -0.04 12.60
C ASP A 90 -3.33 1.10 11.68
N PRO A 91 -3.58 2.38 12.01
CA PRO A 91 -3.21 3.51 11.15
C PRO A 91 -1.72 3.85 11.20
N HIS A 92 -0.95 3.27 12.13
CA HIS A 92 0.46 3.59 12.35
C HIS A 92 1.40 2.49 11.88
N THR A 93 0.85 1.36 11.43
CA THR A 93 1.65 0.24 10.97
C THR A 93 1.16 -0.30 9.63
N HIS A 94 2.11 -0.75 8.83
CA HIS A 94 1.85 -1.56 7.65
C HIS A 94 1.95 -3.03 8.07
N PRO A 95 0.83 -3.78 8.09
CA PRO A 95 0.86 -5.18 8.47
C PRO A 95 1.47 -6.03 7.35
N VAL A 96 2.38 -6.93 7.71
CA VAL A 96 2.85 -8.01 6.84
C VAL A 96 1.94 -9.21 7.10
N VAL A 97 1.05 -9.48 6.15
CA VAL A 97 0.03 -10.54 6.23
C VAL A 97 0.50 -11.76 5.44
N THR A 98 0.24 -12.96 5.96
CA THR A 98 0.50 -14.20 5.23
C THR A 98 -0.71 -14.70 4.45
N GLU A 99 -0.50 -15.09 3.19
CA GLU A 99 -1.54 -15.73 2.37
C GLU A 99 -1.57 -17.26 2.50
N VAL A 100 -0.66 -17.86 3.28
CA VAL A 100 -0.54 -19.32 3.41
C VAL A 100 -0.43 -19.75 4.86
N ALA A 101 -1.06 -20.89 5.19
CA ALA A 101 -0.95 -21.47 6.52
C ALA A 101 0.35 -22.28 6.67
N GLY A 102 0.97 -22.24 7.86
CA GLY A 102 2.21 -22.97 8.11
C GLY A 102 2.77 -22.74 9.50
N PHE A 103 4.01 -23.20 9.69
CA PHE A 103 4.82 -22.95 10.88
C PHE A 103 5.91 -21.95 10.57
N VAL A 104 6.00 -20.94 11.42
CA VAL A 104 6.98 -19.88 11.36
C VAL A 104 8.36 -20.44 11.66
N LYS A 105 9.34 -20.09 10.83
CA LYS A 105 10.75 -20.39 11.04
C LYS A 105 11.56 -19.13 10.87
N PHE A 106 12.25 -18.71 11.93
CA PHE A 106 13.14 -17.56 11.89
C PHE A 106 14.48 -17.91 11.24
N GLN A 107 14.94 -17.04 10.35
CA GLN A 107 16.26 -17.12 9.73
C GLN A 107 16.99 -15.79 9.91
N ASP A 108 18.26 -15.86 10.33
CA ASP A 108 19.12 -14.70 10.60
C ASP A 108 18.59 -13.80 11.74
N PHE A 109 17.85 -14.37 12.70
CA PHE A 109 17.44 -13.72 13.95
C PHE A 109 18.50 -13.98 15.03
N VAL A 110 19.36 -13.01 15.24
CA VAL A 110 20.36 -12.98 16.29
C VAL A 110 20.08 -11.80 17.22
N ASP A 111 19.78 -12.09 18.49
CA ASP A 111 19.49 -11.10 19.51
C ASP A 111 20.67 -10.13 19.73
N GLY A 112 20.36 -8.84 19.89
CA GLY A 112 21.33 -7.75 19.99
C GLY A 112 22.07 -7.39 18.69
N LEU A 113 21.96 -8.21 17.64
CA LEU A 113 22.64 -8.02 16.34
C LEU A 113 21.68 -7.62 15.23
N THR A 114 20.60 -8.38 15.08
CA THR A 114 19.58 -8.21 14.01
C THR A 114 18.21 -7.91 14.57
N VAL A 115 17.95 -8.34 15.81
CA VAL A 115 16.70 -8.10 16.52
C VAL A 115 16.98 -7.76 17.97
N THR A 116 16.06 -7.07 18.62
CA THR A 116 16.08 -6.85 20.06
C THR A 116 14.67 -7.00 20.61
N THR A 117 14.54 -7.55 21.80
CA THR A 117 13.25 -7.60 22.49
C THR A 117 13.02 -6.29 23.21
N GLN A 118 11.96 -5.57 22.86
CA GLN A 118 11.47 -4.42 23.59
C GLN A 118 10.21 -4.79 24.34
N VAL A 119 10.15 -4.43 25.61
CA VAL A 119 8.91 -4.54 26.40
C VAL A 119 8.23 -3.19 26.33
N ASP A 120 6.99 -3.18 25.86
CA ASP A 120 6.16 -1.99 25.92
C ASP A 120 5.83 -1.70 27.39
N GLU A 121 6.25 -0.55 27.90
CA GLU A 121 6.06 -0.14 29.29
C GLU A 121 4.58 0.03 29.68
N VAL A 122 3.71 0.27 28.70
CA VAL A 122 2.27 0.49 28.93
C VAL A 122 1.51 -0.82 28.96
N THR A 123 1.77 -1.72 28.00
CA THR A 123 1.03 -2.98 27.86
C THR A 123 1.70 -4.16 28.55
N GLY A 124 2.98 -4.05 28.89
CA GLY A 124 3.82 -5.13 29.41
C GLY A 124 4.10 -6.23 28.38
N LEU A 125 3.70 -6.04 27.12
CA LEU A 125 3.89 -7.02 26.05
C LEU A 125 5.29 -6.87 25.45
N SER A 126 5.98 -8.01 25.31
CA SER A 126 7.27 -8.09 24.63
C SER A 126 7.05 -8.12 23.12
N SER A 127 7.64 -7.16 22.40
CA SER A 127 7.70 -7.12 20.94
C SER A 127 9.15 -7.23 20.48
N THR A 128 9.42 -8.07 19.49
CA THR A 128 10.75 -8.17 18.90
C THR A 128 10.88 -7.12 17.80
N VAL A 129 11.88 -6.25 17.90
CA VAL A 129 12.13 -5.15 16.94
C VAL A 129 13.34 -5.48 16.10
N VAL A 130 13.21 -5.36 14.78
CA VAL A 130 14.32 -5.53 13.84
C VAL A 130 15.29 -4.34 13.94
N LEU A 131 16.56 -4.62 14.20
CA LEU A 131 17.62 -3.63 14.28
C LEU A 131 18.24 -3.37 12.91
N ASP A 132 18.83 -2.18 12.75
CA ASP A 132 19.70 -1.90 11.61
C ASP A 132 20.97 -2.74 11.76
N SER A 133 21.09 -3.77 10.93
CA SER A 133 22.29 -4.61 10.92
C SER A 133 23.45 -3.81 10.33
N LYS A 134 24.11 -2.98 11.14
CA LYS A 134 25.37 -2.33 10.74
C LYS A 134 26.37 -3.42 10.39
N GLN A 135 26.90 -3.37 9.17
CA GLN A 135 27.95 -4.27 8.69
C GLN A 135 29.11 -4.35 9.71
N ARG A 136 29.12 -5.40 10.54
CA ARG A 136 30.28 -5.78 11.32
C ARG A 136 30.56 -7.25 11.00
N GLY A 137 31.58 -7.50 10.19
CA GLY A 137 32.06 -8.86 9.90
C GLY A 137 31.64 -9.49 8.57
N GLY A 138 31.30 -8.70 7.54
CA GLY A 138 31.27 -9.16 6.14
C GLY A 138 30.08 -10.01 5.69
N LYS A 139 29.20 -10.46 6.60
CA LYS A 139 27.94 -11.14 6.26
C LYS A 139 26.75 -10.23 6.58
N GLU A 140 26.03 -9.81 5.54
CA GLU A 140 24.79 -9.04 5.66
C GLU A 140 23.68 -9.99 6.13
N LEU A 141 23.43 -10.02 7.44
CA LEU A 141 22.32 -10.79 8.02
C LEU A 141 21.01 -10.07 7.69
N LYS A 142 20.08 -10.77 7.05
CA LYS A 142 18.77 -10.22 6.68
C LYS A 142 17.70 -10.99 7.46
N PRO A 143 17.15 -10.42 8.54
CA PRO A 143 16.15 -11.13 9.36
C PRO A 143 14.95 -11.47 8.48
N THR A 144 14.71 -12.77 8.37
CA THR A 144 13.76 -13.34 7.42
C THR A 144 12.86 -14.34 8.12
N ILE A 145 11.55 -14.21 7.91
CA ILE A 145 10.56 -15.18 8.37
C ILE A 145 10.24 -16.13 7.21
N LYS A 146 10.37 -17.44 7.44
CA LYS A 146 9.97 -18.48 6.48
C LYS A 146 8.77 -19.24 7.00
N LEU A 147 7.90 -19.67 6.09
CA LEU A 147 6.81 -20.58 6.43
C LEU A 147 7.14 -22.00 5.96
N THR A 148 7.01 -22.94 6.88
CA THR A 148 7.27 -24.36 6.66
C THR A 148 6.02 -25.18 6.95
N ASN A 149 5.90 -26.34 6.31
CA ASN A 149 4.85 -27.30 6.62
C ASN A 149 5.22 -28.15 7.85
N ALA A 150 4.31 -29.01 8.31
CA ALA A 150 4.55 -29.92 9.43
C ALA A 150 5.74 -30.90 9.21
N LYS A 151 6.23 -31.05 7.98
CA LYS A 151 7.38 -31.88 7.61
C LYS A 151 8.67 -31.06 7.45
N GLY A 152 8.64 -29.76 7.77
CA GLY A 152 9.80 -28.86 7.68
C GLY A 152 10.20 -28.45 6.26
N LYS A 153 9.36 -28.70 5.24
CA LYS A 153 9.58 -28.17 3.88
C LYS A 153 8.96 -26.79 3.75
N ASP A 154 9.61 -25.92 2.98
CA ASP A 154 9.13 -24.58 2.68
C ASP A 154 7.76 -24.64 1.99
N VAL A 155 6.84 -23.79 2.45
CA VAL A 155 5.54 -23.56 1.82
C VAL A 155 5.72 -22.48 0.75
N ASN A 156 5.09 -22.64 -0.40
CA ASN A 156 5.12 -21.62 -1.45
C ASN A 156 3.87 -20.73 -1.37
N PHE A 157 3.96 -19.49 -1.86
CA PHE A 157 2.81 -18.62 -1.99
C PHE A 157 1.75 -19.24 -2.90
N ALA A 158 0.48 -18.94 -2.63
CA ALA A 158 -0.64 -19.49 -3.38
C ALA A 158 -0.45 -19.27 -4.90
N ASN A 159 -0.66 -20.33 -5.68
CA ASN A 159 -0.55 -20.33 -7.14
C ASN A 159 0.84 -19.96 -7.71
N THR A 160 1.92 -20.06 -6.91
CA THR A 160 3.28 -19.80 -7.40
C THR A 160 4.30 -20.84 -6.89
N GLU A 161 5.45 -20.92 -7.56
CA GLU A 161 6.60 -21.71 -7.09
C GLU A 161 7.52 -20.92 -6.13
N ILE A 162 7.10 -19.71 -5.71
CA ILE A 162 7.90 -18.81 -4.89
C ILE A 162 7.74 -19.23 -3.41
N PRO A 163 8.84 -19.55 -2.71
CA PRO A 163 8.78 -19.85 -1.27
C PRO A 163 8.21 -18.68 -0.46
N ALA A 164 7.38 -18.98 0.54
CA ALA A 164 6.78 -18.02 1.45
C ALA A 164 7.82 -17.51 2.45
N VAL A 165 8.60 -16.55 1.98
CA VAL A 165 9.76 -15.97 2.65
C VAL A 165 9.56 -14.47 2.75
N TYR A 166 9.51 -13.96 3.97
CA TYR A 166 9.26 -12.56 4.27
C TYR A 166 10.52 -11.94 4.87
N THR A 167 11.25 -11.19 4.04
CA THR A 167 12.41 -10.42 4.52
C THR A 167 11.92 -9.15 5.19
N LEU A 168 12.30 -8.94 6.45
CA LEU A 168 11.81 -7.81 7.24
C LEU A 168 12.77 -6.62 7.16
N PRO A 169 12.26 -5.39 6.96
CA PRO A 169 13.08 -4.19 7.04
C PRO A 169 13.41 -3.84 8.49
N THR A 170 14.44 -3.01 8.65
CA THR A 170 14.76 -2.35 9.92
C THR A 170 13.55 -1.65 10.52
N GLY A 171 13.35 -1.81 11.83
CA GLY A 171 12.23 -1.22 12.57
C GLY A 171 10.95 -2.04 12.54
N ALA A 172 10.89 -3.14 11.78
CA ALA A 172 9.73 -4.04 11.83
C ALA A 172 9.53 -4.62 13.23
N LEU A 173 8.29 -4.63 13.69
CA LEU A 173 7.83 -5.17 14.96
C LEU A 173 7.26 -6.57 14.74
N ILE A 174 7.69 -7.52 15.55
CA ILE A 174 7.37 -8.94 15.41
C ILE A 174 6.81 -9.42 16.75
N ASN A 175 5.56 -9.90 16.70
CA ASN A 175 4.82 -10.33 17.89
C ASN A 175 4.57 -11.85 17.91
N ILE A 176 5.15 -12.57 16.96
CA ILE A 176 5.08 -14.02 16.85
C ILE A 176 6.39 -14.66 17.33
N THR A 177 6.33 -15.92 17.74
CA THR A 177 7.49 -16.70 18.17
C THR A 177 7.93 -17.69 17.09
N ASP A 178 9.21 -18.10 17.14
CA ASP A 178 9.71 -19.16 16.27
C ASP A 178 8.94 -20.47 16.53
N GLY A 179 8.59 -21.20 15.46
CA GLY A 179 7.77 -22.40 15.53
C GLY A 179 6.26 -22.19 15.74
N ALA A 180 5.79 -20.94 15.85
CA ALA A 180 4.36 -20.67 15.98
C ALA A 180 3.59 -21.12 14.72
N LYS A 181 2.39 -21.67 14.92
CA LYS A 181 1.45 -21.97 13.83
C LYS A 181 0.75 -20.68 13.41
N VAL A 182 0.78 -20.36 12.12
CA VAL A 182 0.05 -19.25 11.51
C VAL A 182 -0.97 -19.76 10.51
N SER A 183 -2.11 -19.09 10.47
CA SER A 183 -3.20 -19.35 9.53
C SER A 183 -3.21 -18.28 8.44
N VAL A 184 -3.92 -18.55 7.34
CA VAL A 184 -4.08 -17.59 6.25
C VAL A 184 -4.73 -16.30 6.79
N GLY A 185 -4.13 -15.15 6.50
CA GLY A 185 -4.56 -13.83 6.97
C GLY A 185 -3.91 -13.36 8.28
N ASP A 186 -3.08 -14.18 8.93
CA ASP A 186 -2.36 -13.76 10.14
C ASP A 186 -1.30 -12.68 9.82
N VAL A 187 -1.16 -11.72 10.74
CA VAL A 187 -0.14 -10.67 10.67
C VAL A 187 1.14 -11.18 11.32
N ILE A 188 2.18 -11.40 10.53
CA ILE A 188 3.47 -11.93 11.01
C ILE A 188 4.44 -10.84 11.49
N ALA A 189 4.30 -9.63 10.96
CA ALA A 189 5.08 -8.46 11.37
C ALA A 189 4.29 -7.18 11.13
N ARG A 190 4.66 -6.10 11.82
CA ARG A 190 4.10 -4.76 11.63
C ARG A 190 5.23 -3.79 11.39
N ILE A 191 5.13 -3.00 10.33
CA ILE A 191 6.18 -2.03 9.99
C ILE A 191 5.65 -0.65 10.36
N PRO A 192 6.29 0.04 11.31
CA PRO A 192 5.90 1.41 11.65
C PRO A 192 5.93 2.27 10.40
N GLN A 193 4.82 2.94 10.11
CA GLN A 193 4.75 3.94 9.06
C GLN A 193 5.06 5.30 9.69
N GLU A 194 6.06 6.01 9.15
CA GLU A 194 6.15 7.44 9.42
C GLU A 194 4.84 8.08 8.93
N SER A 195 4.12 8.76 9.83
CA SER A 195 2.93 9.53 9.45
C SER A 195 3.31 10.43 8.28
N SER A 196 2.63 10.24 7.14
CA SER A 196 2.84 10.95 5.88
C SER A 196 3.39 12.35 6.15
N LYS A 197 4.66 12.57 5.85
CA LYS A 197 5.27 13.91 5.90
C LYS A 197 4.31 14.82 5.15
N THR A 198 3.84 15.86 5.81
CA THR A 198 2.91 16.85 5.25
C THR A 198 3.33 17.10 3.81
N ARG A 199 2.55 16.60 2.84
CA ARG A 199 2.83 16.82 1.43
C ARG A 199 3.06 18.31 1.26
N ASP A 200 4.17 18.67 0.63
CA ASP A 200 4.51 20.08 0.43
C ASP A 200 3.55 20.67 -0.62
N ILE A 201 2.33 20.97 -0.19
CA ILE A 201 1.31 21.60 -1.03
C ILE A 201 1.61 23.09 -1.25
N THR A 202 2.76 23.60 -0.75
CA THR A 202 3.12 25.02 -0.82
C THR A 202 3.66 25.47 -2.17
N GLY A 203 3.76 24.55 -3.16
CA GLY A 203 4.30 24.84 -4.48
C GLY A 203 3.58 25.94 -5.28
N GLY A 204 2.41 26.39 -4.84
CA GLY A 204 1.70 27.55 -5.43
C GLY A 204 1.42 27.39 -6.93
N LEU A 205 1.36 28.51 -7.66
CA LEU A 205 1.16 28.53 -9.12
C LEU A 205 2.20 27.70 -9.91
N PRO A 206 3.50 27.65 -9.55
CA PRO A 206 4.48 26.77 -10.21
C PRO A 206 4.04 25.30 -10.28
N ARG A 207 3.40 24.79 -9.21
CA ARG A 207 2.87 23.42 -9.19
C ARG A 207 1.81 23.18 -10.24
N VAL A 208 0.91 24.15 -10.44
CA VAL A 208 -0.16 24.08 -11.44
C VAL A 208 0.44 24.09 -12.86
N ALA A 209 1.49 24.88 -13.07
CA ALA A 209 2.21 24.87 -14.35
C ALA A 209 2.84 23.51 -14.64
N ASP A 210 3.52 22.89 -13.66
CA ASP A 210 4.10 21.56 -13.80
C ASP A 210 3.03 20.50 -14.16
N LEU A 211 1.84 20.58 -13.55
CA LEU A 211 0.72 19.68 -13.83
C LEU A 211 0.15 19.87 -15.25
N PHE A 212 -0.06 21.12 -15.70
CA PHE A 212 -0.55 21.40 -17.05
C PHE A 212 0.48 21.11 -18.15
N GLU A 213 1.76 21.28 -17.86
CA GLU A 213 2.84 20.87 -18.75
C GLU A 213 3.11 19.35 -18.71
N ALA A 214 2.41 18.62 -17.83
CA ALA A 214 2.62 17.19 -17.58
C ALA A 214 4.11 16.84 -17.39
N ARG A 215 4.81 17.65 -16.58
CA ARG A 215 6.24 17.42 -16.31
C ARG A 215 6.44 16.17 -15.48
N LYS A 216 7.50 15.42 -15.79
CA LYS A 216 7.88 14.24 -15.02
C LYS A 216 8.53 14.67 -13.70
N PRO A 217 8.04 14.21 -12.54
CA PRO A 217 8.66 14.52 -11.26
C PRO A 217 10.07 13.93 -11.17
N LYS A 218 10.96 14.58 -10.41
CA LYS A 218 12.31 14.04 -10.14
C LYS A 218 12.25 12.77 -9.29
N ASP A 219 11.36 12.74 -8.31
CA ASP A 219 11.15 11.62 -7.42
C ASP A 219 9.76 11.01 -7.63
N GLN A 220 9.55 10.43 -8.82
CA GLN A 220 8.24 9.91 -9.21
C GLN A 220 7.86 8.62 -8.46
N ALA A 221 6.59 8.41 -8.15
CA ALA A 221 6.10 7.13 -7.66
C ALA A 221 6.36 6.03 -8.69
N ILE A 222 6.68 4.82 -8.22
CA ILE A 222 6.83 3.65 -9.09
C ILE A 222 5.52 2.87 -9.04
N LEU A 223 4.91 2.67 -10.21
CA LEU A 223 3.64 1.95 -10.34
C LEU A 223 3.87 0.55 -10.91
N ALA A 224 2.97 -0.39 -10.60
CA ALA A 224 3.01 -1.74 -11.12
C ALA A 224 2.70 -1.77 -12.62
N GLU A 225 3.60 -2.32 -13.43
CA GLU A 225 3.46 -2.40 -14.90
C GLU A 225 2.56 -3.55 -15.37
N ARG A 226 2.39 -4.54 -14.50
CA ARG A 226 1.56 -5.73 -14.71
C ARG A 226 0.83 -6.05 -13.41
N SER A 227 -0.32 -6.72 -13.54
CA SER A 227 -0.99 -7.34 -12.41
C SER A 227 -0.37 -8.72 -12.14
N GLY A 228 -0.16 -9.09 -10.89
CA GLY A 228 0.39 -10.40 -10.52
C GLY A 228 1.04 -10.43 -9.15
N THR A 229 1.72 -11.54 -8.85
CA THR A 229 2.43 -11.75 -7.59
C THR A 229 3.83 -11.14 -7.65
N VAL A 230 4.16 -10.32 -6.66
CA VAL A 230 5.46 -9.66 -6.51
C VAL A 230 6.48 -10.63 -5.92
N SER A 231 7.69 -10.64 -6.48
CA SER A 231 8.87 -11.28 -5.89
C SER A 231 10.11 -10.43 -6.12
N PHE A 232 11.18 -10.73 -5.39
CA PHE A 232 12.45 -10.02 -5.51
C PHE A 232 13.56 -10.93 -6.02
N GLY A 233 14.13 -10.56 -7.16
CA GLY A 233 15.27 -11.28 -7.73
C GLY A 233 16.58 -10.90 -7.07
N LYS A 234 17.68 -11.50 -7.57
CA LYS A 234 19.04 -11.20 -7.11
C LYS A 234 19.36 -9.71 -7.25
N GLU A 235 19.73 -9.09 -6.15
CA GLU A 235 20.12 -7.67 -6.12
C GLU A 235 21.38 -7.43 -6.98
N THR A 236 21.41 -6.30 -7.68
CA THR A 236 22.58 -5.81 -8.42
C THR A 236 23.23 -4.66 -7.65
N LYS A 237 24.43 -4.20 -8.04
CA LYS A 237 25.07 -3.01 -7.43
C LYS A 237 24.13 -1.80 -7.47
N GLY A 238 23.60 -1.41 -6.32
CA GLY A 238 22.74 -0.23 -6.14
C GLY A 238 21.27 -0.38 -6.52
N LYS A 239 20.84 -1.51 -7.10
CA LYS A 239 19.45 -1.74 -7.52
C LYS A 239 18.91 -3.08 -7.03
N ARG A 240 17.64 -3.10 -6.63
CA ARG A 240 16.84 -4.28 -6.33
C ARG A 240 16.05 -4.67 -7.58
N ARG A 241 15.93 -5.96 -7.86
CA ARG A 241 15.14 -6.48 -8.99
C ARG A 241 13.74 -6.81 -8.50
N LEU A 242 12.76 -6.03 -8.92
CA LEU A 242 11.35 -6.34 -8.77
C LEU A 242 10.94 -7.29 -9.89
N ILE A 243 10.22 -8.35 -9.56
CA ILE A 243 9.65 -9.30 -10.52
C ILE A 243 8.16 -9.38 -10.23
N ILE A 244 7.33 -9.09 -11.23
CA ILE A 244 5.88 -9.29 -11.16
C ILE A 244 5.55 -10.50 -12.04
N THR A 245 4.98 -11.53 -11.43
CA THR A 245 4.56 -12.76 -12.12
C THR A 245 3.04 -12.74 -12.29
N PRO A 246 2.52 -12.52 -13.52
CA PRO A 246 1.09 -12.62 -13.79
C PRO A 246 0.57 -14.05 -13.58
N GLU A 247 -0.74 -14.22 -13.45
CA GLU A 247 -1.38 -15.55 -13.45
C GLU A 247 -1.19 -16.25 -14.81
N GLU A 248 -1.25 -15.48 -15.89
CA GLU A 248 -1.00 -15.95 -17.26
C GLU A 248 -0.06 -14.97 -18.00
N GLY A 249 0.97 -15.50 -18.66
CA GLY A 249 1.90 -14.73 -19.48
C GLY A 249 3.33 -14.66 -18.94
N GLU A 250 4.11 -13.74 -19.50
CA GLU A 250 5.54 -13.58 -19.16
C GLU A 250 5.75 -12.74 -17.91
N LYS A 251 6.80 -13.08 -17.16
CA LYS A 251 7.24 -12.32 -15.99
C LYS A 251 7.75 -10.95 -16.41
N TYR A 252 7.34 -9.93 -15.67
CA TYR A 252 7.86 -8.58 -15.83
C TYR A 252 8.97 -8.33 -14.81
N GLU A 253 10.13 -7.84 -15.25
CA GLU A 253 11.25 -7.50 -14.38
C GLU A 253 11.62 -6.01 -14.48
N GLU A 254 11.86 -5.37 -13.33
CA GLU A 254 12.32 -3.99 -13.25
C GLU A 254 13.41 -3.82 -12.19
N LEU A 255 14.37 -2.93 -12.46
CA LEU A 255 15.45 -2.61 -11.52
C LEU A 255 15.16 -1.30 -10.78
N ILE A 256 14.75 -1.41 -9.52
CA ILE A 256 14.43 -0.29 -8.64
C ILE A 256 15.66 0.11 -7.81
N PRO A 257 16.01 1.40 -7.69
CA PRO A 257 17.10 1.84 -6.82
C PRO A 257 16.89 1.45 -5.35
N LYS A 258 17.94 0.96 -4.67
CA LYS A 258 17.83 0.47 -3.27
C LYS A 258 17.39 1.52 -2.25
N TRP A 259 17.61 2.80 -2.52
CA TRP A 259 17.22 3.89 -1.64
C TRP A 259 15.71 4.19 -1.71
N ARG A 260 15.00 3.66 -2.71
CA ARG A 260 13.54 3.74 -2.78
C ARG A 260 12.94 2.77 -1.78
N GLN A 261 12.11 3.33 -0.90
CA GLN A 261 11.30 2.52 0.00
C GLN A 261 10.18 1.86 -0.81
N LEU A 262 10.20 0.53 -0.81
CA LEU A 262 9.12 -0.26 -1.40
C LEU A 262 8.03 -0.44 -0.36
N ASN A 263 6.80 -0.26 -0.81
CA ASN A 263 5.64 -0.50 0.03
C ASN A 263 5.18 -1.95 -0.07
N VAL A 264 5.62 -2.72 -1.07
CA VAL A 264 5.21 -4.11 -1.33
C VAL A 264 6.15 -5.14 -0.72
N PHE A 265 5.58 -6.27 -0.31
CA PHE A 265 6.32 -7.45 0.16
C PHE A 265 6.33 -8.55 -0.87
N GLU A 266 7.27 -9.47 -0.69
CA GLU A 266 7.33 -10.69 -1.50
C GLU A 266 6.09 -11.55 -1.26
N GLY A 267 5.50 -12.04 -2.34
CA GLY A 267 4.26 -12.82 -2.35
C GLY A 267 2.98 -12.00 -2.40
N GLU A 268 3.04 -10.67 -2.26
CA GLU A 268 1.84 -9.85 -2.38
C GLU A 268 1.34 -9.77 -3.81
N ASN A 269 0.01 -9.76 -3.97
CA ASN A 269 -0.63 -9.55 -5.25
C ASN A 269 -0.84 -8.05 -5.51
N VAL A 270 -0.41 -7.57 -6.68
CA VAL A 270 -0.58 -6.19 -7.10
C VAL A 270 -1.40 -6.11 -8.39
N GLU A 271 -2.17 -5.05 -8.54
CA GLU A 271 -2.84 -4.71 -9.79
C GLU A 271 -2.03 -3.70 -10.61
N ARG A 272 -2.12 -3.78 -11.94
CA ARG A 272 -1.50 -2.81 -12.84
C ARG A 272 -1.92 -1.39 -12.46
N GLY A 273 -0.93 -0.52 -12.28
CA GLY A 273 -1.11 0.87 -11.86
C GLY A 273 -1.10 1.08 -10.34
N GLU A 274 -1.00 0.04 -9.51
CA GLU A 274 -0.84 0.21 -8.06
C GLU A 274 0.55 0.76 -7.68
N VAL A 275 0.63 1.49 -6.58
CA VAL A 275 1.89 2.08 -6.11
C VAL A 275 2.78 1.03 -5.45
N ILE A 276 3.94 0.79 -6.06
CA ILE A 276 4.98 -0.12 -5.58
C ILE A 276 5.96 0.61 -4.64
N ALA A 277 6.34 1.82 -5.00
CA ALA A 277 7.24 2.67 -4.23
C ALA A 277 6.69 4.09 -4.16
N ASP A 278 6.78 4.70 -2.98
CA ASP A 278 6.34 6.07 -2.78
C ASP A 278 7.12 7.07 -3.64
N GLY A 279 6.43 8.16 -3.96
CA GLY A 279 6.93 9.27 -4.74
C GLY A 279 5.78 10.11 -5.28
N GLU A 280 6.12 11.11 -6.08
CA GLU A 280 5.12 11.96 -6.71
C GLU A 280 4.49 11.26 -7.93
N PRO A 281 3.15 11.19 -8.05
CA PRO A 281 2.53 10.50 -9.18
C PRO A 281 2.85 11.18 -10.52
N ASN A 282 3.39 10.40 -11.48
CA ASN A 282 3.68 10.88 -12.83
C ASN A 282 2.41 10.82 -13.70
N PRO A 283 1.92 11.95 -14.25
CA PRO A 283 0.74 11.99 -15.11
C PRO A 283 0.79 11.02 -16.30
N HIS A 284 1.98 10.81 -16.88
CA HIS A 284 2.15 9.90 -18.02
C HIS A 284 1.94 8.43 -17.64
N ASP A 285 2.42 8.02 -16.46
CA ASP A 285 2.25 6.66 -15.98
C ASP A 285 0.81 6.40 -15.53
N ILE A 286 0.15 7.39 -14.93
CA ILE A 286 -1.28 7.30 -14.62
C ILE A 286 -2.10 7.07 -15.90
N LEU A 287 -1.86 7.87 -16.96
CA LEU A 287 -2.58 7.70 -18.23
C LEU A 287 -2.35 6.31 -18.83
N ARG A 288 -1.09 5.87 -18.86
CA ARG A 288 -0.68 4.62 -19.50
C ARG A 288 -1.12 3.37 -18.72
N LEU A 289 -1.18 3.44 -17.39
CA LEU A 289 -1.44 2.28 -16.54
C LEU A 289 -2.87 2.24 -16.00
N GLN A 290 -3.46 3.39 -15.68
CA GLN A 290 -4.78 3.52 -15.06
C GLN A 290 -5.83 4.14 -15.99
N GLY A 291 -5.40 4.77 -17.10
CA GLY A 291 -6.29 5.31 -18.13
C GLY A 291 -6.69 6.77 -17.94
N VAL A 292 -7.57 7.23 -18.85
CA VAL A 292 -7.96 8.64 -18.97
C VAL A 292 -8.72 9.16 -17.75
N GLU A 293 -9.66 8.37 -17.23
CA GLU A 293 -10.50 8.78 -16.10
C GLU A 293 -9.67 8.97 -14.83
N ALA A 294 -8.78 8.03 -14.53
CA ALA A 294 -7.86 8.12 -13.40
C ALA A 294 -6.95 9.36 -13.50
N LEU A 295 -6.41 9.64 -14.69
CA LEU A 295 -5.61 10.85 -14.93
C LEU A 295 -6.43 12.12 -14.72
N ALA A 296 -7.65 12.18 -15.29
CA ALA A 296 -8.50 13.35 -15.16
C ALA A 296 -8.84 13.65 -13.69
N ASN A 297 -9.26 12.62 -12.95
CA ASN A 297 -9.55 12.74 -11.53
C ASN A 297 -8.32 13.19 -10.72
N TYR A 298 -7.14 12.65 -11.03
CA TYR A 298 -5.89 13.07 -10.41
C TYR A 298 -5.59 14.56 -10.67
N LEU A 299 -5.59 14.98 -11.94
CA LEU A 299 -5.26 16.36 -12.31
C LEU A 299 -6.28 17.36 -11.76
N VAL A 300 -7.58 17.05 -11.85
CA VAL A 300 -8.63 17.90 -11.25
C VAL A 300 -8.37 18.06 -9.76
N ARG A 301 -8.17 16.96 -9.02
CA ARG A 301 -7.94 17.02 -7.56
C ARG A 301 -6.69 17.84 -7.21
N GLU A 302 -5.56 17.56 -7.84
CA GLU A 302 -4.29 18.23 -7.52
C GLU A 302 -4.34 19.73 -7.82
N ILE A 303 -4.86 20.12 -8.98
CA ILE A 303 -4.99 21.53 -9.35
C ILE A 303 -5.96 22.23 -8.39
N GLN A 304 -7.06 21.56 -8.05
CA GLN A 304 -8.07 22.10 -7.17
C GLN A 304 -7.58 22.29 -5.74
N GLU A 305 -6.74 21.38 -5.22
CA GLU A 305 -6.09 21.53 -3.92
C GLU A 305 -5.23 22.80 -3.85
N VAL A 306 -4.47 23.11 -4.90
CA VAL A 306 -3.65 24.34 -4.96
C VAL A 306 -4.52 25.60 -4.93
N TYR A 307 -5.60 25.66 -5.73
CA TYR A 307 -6.50 26.81 -5.73
C TYR A 307 -7.26 26.96 -4.40
N ARG A 308 -7.72 25.84 -3.82
CA ARG A 308 -8.38 25.82 -2.50
C ARG A 308 -7.47 26.38 -1.41
N LEU A 309 -6.18 26.03 -1.42
CA LEU A 309 -5.20 26.59 -0.48
C LEU A 309 -5.01 28.09 -0.62
N GLN A 310 -5.16 28.63 -1.82
CA GLN A 310 -5.14 30.08 -2.09
C GLN A 310 -6.49 30.75 -1.79
N GLY A 311 -7.49 30.02 -1.29
CA GLY A 311 -8.84 30.53 -1.02
C GLY A 311 -9.69 30.74 -2.27
N VAL A 312 -9.23 30.32 -3.45
CA VAL A 312 -9.94 30.48 -4.72
C VAL A 312 -10.80 29.23 -4.95
N LYS A 313 -12.11 29.43 -5.07
CA LYS A 313 -13.06 28.36 -5.42
C LYS A 313 -13.27 28.35 -6.94
N ILE A 314 -12.78 27.32 -7.60
CA ILE A 314 -13.02 27.06 -9.03
C ILE A 314 -13.96 25.86 -9.13
N ASN A 315 -14.84 25.82 -10.13
CA ASN A 315 -15.65 24.62 -10.37
C ASN A 315 -14.85 23.64 -11.26
N ASP A 316 -14.88 22.36 -10.91
CA ASP A 316 -14.11 21.29 -11.57
C ASP A 316 -14.29 21.28 -13.10
N LYS A 317 -15.49 21.65 -13.59
CA LYS A 317 -15.80 21.77 -15.03
C LYS A 317 -14.81 22.62 -15.82
N HIS A 318 -14.22 23.65 -15.20
CA HIS A 318 -13.26 24.53 -15.87
C HIS A 318 -11.90 23.84 -16.06
N ILE A 319 -11.48 23.05 -15.07
CA ILE A 319 -10.22 22.29 -15.11
C ILE A 319 -10.37 21.14 -16.10
N GLU A 320 -11.51 20.45 -16.09
CA GLU A 320 -11.83 19.37 -17.03
C GLU A 320 -11.73 19.79 -18.50
N VAL A 321 -12.15 21.02 -18.84
CA VAL A 321 -12.01 21.55 -20.20
C VAL A 321 -10.55 21.60 -20.64
N ILE A 322 -9.63 21.98 -19.73
CA ILE A 322 -8.19 22.02 -20.04
C ILE A 322 -7.63 20.61 -20.18
N ILE A 323 -7.98 19.70 -19.26
CA ILE A 323 -7.56 18.29 -19.31
C ILE A 323 -8.02 17.64 -20.61
N ARG A 324 -9.24 17.92 -21.06
CA ARG A 324 -9.75 17.46 -22.36
C ARG A 324 -8.86 17.94 -23.52
N GLN A 325 -8.34 19.16 -23.46
CA GLN A 325 -7.40 19.67 -24.47
C GLN A 325 -6.00 19.04 -24.37
N MET A 326 -5.54 18.68 -23.17
CA MET A 326 -4.30 17.92 -23.00
C MET A 326 -4.41 16.53 -23.66
N LEU A 327 -5.58 15.90 -23.54
CA LEU A 327 -5.89 14.56 -24.08
C LEU A 327 -6.35 14.56 -25.55
N ARG A 328 -6.20 15.69 -26.28
CA ARG A 328 -6.70 15.81 -27.66
C ARG A 328 -5.98 14.93 -28.68
N LYS A 329 -4.78 14.43 -28.35
CA LYS A 329 -3.96 13.62 -29.26
C LYS A 329 -4.09 12.15 -28.90
N THR A 330 -4.22 11.31 -29.92
CA THR A 330 -4.17 9.85 -29.79
C THR A 330 -2.91 9.33 -30.46
N GLU A 331 -2.27 8.34 -29.85
CA GLU A 331 -1.20 7.57 -30.46
C GLU A 331 -1.82 6.41 -31.24
N VAL A 332 -1.42 6.23 -32.50
CA VAL A 332 -1.89 5.13 -33.34
C VAL A 332 -0.79 4.08 -33.37
N MET A 333 -1.01 2.96 -32.70
CA MET A 333 -0.08 1.83 -32.72
C MET A 333 -0.28 1.04 -34.02
N SER A 334 0.81 0.80 -34.75
CA SER A 334 0.82 -0.02 -35.98
C SER A 334 1.00 -1.50 -35.67
#